data_AF-A0A7Y7VRC2-F1
#
_entry.id   AF-A0A7Y7VRC2-F1
#
_cell.length_a   1.000
_cell.length_b   1.000
_cell.length_c   1.000
_cell.angle_alpha   90.00
_cell.angle_beta   90.00
_cell.angle_gamma   90.00
#
_symmetry.space_group_name_H-M   'P 1'
#
loop_
_entity.id
_entity.type
_entity.pdbx_description
1 polymer ?
#
loop_
_entity_poly.entity_id
_entity_poly.type
_entity_poly.pdbx_seq_one_letter_code
_entity_poly.pdbx_strand_id
1 'polypeptide(L)'
;MADAIGLHVNSWKKYESGQAMPSLDALKKIATTLHVSTDYLLFDEHERGPDDTLTLQFEAVSQLPENEQAVVREVLESLIIKYQSRRWDSARKAAKEES
;
A
#
# COMPACT_ATOMS: atom_id res chain seq x y z
N MET A 1 -1.11 2.17 -26.77
CA MET A 1 -0.54 1.94 -25.43
C MET A 1 0.94 1.57 -25.51
N ALA A 2 1.29 0.45 -26.14
CA ALA A 2 2.69 0.04 -26.33
C ALA A 2 3.58 1.15 -26.93
N ASP A 3 3.11 1.86 -27.97
CA ASP A 3 3.85 2.96 -28.60
C ASP A 3 4.06 4.16 -27.67
N ALA A 4 3.06 4.50 -26.83
CA ALA A 4 3.15 5.60 -25.86
C ALA A 4 4.19 5.32 -24.77
N ILE A 5 4.37 4.05 -24.42
CA ILE A 5 5.34 3.60 -23.40
C ILE A 5 6.73 3.33 -24.04
N GLY A 6 6.80 3.25 -25.38
CA GLY A 6 8.02 2.87 -26.11
C GLY A 6 8.35 1.38 -25.95
N LEU A 7 7.34 0.52 -25.85
CA LEU A 7 7.47 -0.94 -25.78
C LEU A 7 6.95 -1.59 -27.06
N HIS A 8 7.53 -2.74 -27.41
CA HIS A 8 7.04 -3.53 -28.53
C HIS A 8 5.66 -4.13 -28.24
N VAL A 9 4.73 -4.06 -29.20
CA VAL A 9 3.31 -4.46 -29.02
C VAL A 9 3.16 -5.90 -28.50
N ASN A 10 4.03 -6.82 -28.94
CA ASN A 10 3.97 -8.22 -28.49
C ASN A 10 4.41 -8.37 -27.03
N SER A 11 5.35 -7.56 -26.55
CA SER A 11 5.76 -7.57 -25.14
C SER A 11 4.64 -7.03 -24.27
N TRP A 12 4.02 -5.92 -24.69
CA TRP A 12 2.86 -5.34 -24.03
C TRP A 12 1.70 -6.35 -23.87
N LYS A 13 1.31 -7.03 -24.96
CA LYS A 13 0.26 -8.07 -24.92
C LYS A 13 0.59 -9.22 -23.97
N LYS A 14 1.87 -9.62 -23.86
CA LYS A 14 2.30 -10.66 -22.93
C LYS A 14 2.21 -10.20 -21.48
N TYR A 15 2.45 -8.93 -21.21
CA TYR A 15 2.29 -8.35 -19.87
C TYR A 15 0.81 -8.29 -19.47
N GLU A 16 -0.06 -7.80 -20.36
CA GLU A 16 -1.50 -7.73 -20.09
C GLU A 16 -2.15 -9.11 -19.90
N SER A 17 -1.65 -10.13 -20.59
CA SER A 17 -2.16 -11.51 -20.45
C SER A 17 -1.48 -12.31 -19.34
N GLY A 18 -0.55 -11.71 -18.58
CA GLY A 18 0.22 -12.39 -17.54
C GLY A 18 1.18 -13.48 -18.05
N GLN A 19 1.38 -13.59 -19.37
CA GLN A 19 2.27 -14.58 -19.99
C GLN A 19 3.75 -14.26 -19.79
N ALA A 20 4.08 -13.01 -19.47
CA ALA A 20 5.43 -12.60 -19.12
C ALA A 20 5.38 -11.46 -18.10
N MET A 21 6.41 -11.36 -17.27
CA MET A 21 6.60 -10.20 -16.40
C MET A 21 7.46 -9.12 -17.09
N PRO A 22 7.16 -7.83 -16.91
CA PRO A 22 8.02 -6.75 -17.38
C PRO A 22 9.36 -6.75 -16.65
N SER A 23 10.43 -6.32 -17.33
CA SER A 23 11.67 -5.96 -16.64
C SER A 23 11.47 -4.71 -15.79
N LEU A 24 12.37 -4.46 -14.83
CA LEU A 24 12.27 -3.27 -13.98
C LEU A 24 12.26 -1.95 -14.80
N ASP A 25 13.05 -1.88 -15.88
CA ASP A 25 13.06 -0.71 -16.76
C ASP A 25 11.75 -0.56 -17.54
N ALA A 26 11.15 -1.66 -17.99
CA ALA A 26 9.84 -1.63 -18.63
C ALA A 26 8.76 -1.20 -17.63
N LEU A 27 8.78 -1.74 -16.41
CA LEU A 27 7.85 -1.37 -15.34
C LEU A 27 7.94 0.11 -14.98
N LYS A 28 9.15 0.67 -14.85
CA LYS A 28 9.37 2.11 -14.63
C LYS A 28 8.76 2.95 -15.75
N LYS A 29 9.01 2.58 -17.02
CA LYS A 29 8.44 3.28 -18.18
C LYS A 29 6.91 3.23 -18.17
N ILE A 30 6.33 2.07 -17.86
CA ILE A 30 4.87 1.90 -17.77
C ILE A 30 4.32 2.83 -16.69
N ALA A 31 4.88 2.79 -15.47
CA ALA A 31 4.46 3.61 -14.34
C ALA A 31 4.54 5.12 -14.64
N THR A 32 5.67 5.60 -15.19
CA THR A 32 5.83 7.03 -15.49
C THR A 32 4.92 7.50 -16.62
N THR A 33 4.69 6.65 -17.64
CA THR A 33 3.78 6.98 -18.75
C THR A 33 2.33 7.03 -18.30
N LEU A 34 1.96 6.18 -17.34
CA LEU A 34 0.61 6.11 -16.78
C LEU A 34 0.36 7.08 -15.63
N HIS A 35 1.39 7.80 -15.16
CA HIS A 35 1.33 8.65 -13.97
C HIS A 35 0.85 7.92 -12.71
N VAL A 36 1.24 6.65 -12.55
CA VAL A 36 0.94 5.83 -11.36
C VAL A 36 2.23 5.40 -10.68
N SER A 37 2.14 4.95 -9.43
CA SER A 37 3.27 4.33 -8.73
C SER A 37 3.54 2.92 -9.29
N THR A 38 4.76 2.41 -9.11
CA THR A 38 5.04 0.99 -9.42
C THR A 38 4.26 0.05 -8.53
N ASP A 39 3.97 0.46 -7.29
CA ASP A 39 3.17 -0.31 -6.35
C ASP A 39 1.75 -0.55 -6.88
N TYR A 40 1.12 0.47 -7.47
CA TYR A 40 -0.20 0.34 -8.10
C TYR A 40 -0.22 -0.71 -9.23
N LEU A 41 0.90 -0.93 -9.92
CA LEU A 41 1.01 -1.92 -11.00
C LEU A 41 1.35 -3.33 -10.51
N LEU A 42 1.88 -3.46 -9.29
CA LEU A 42 2.45 -4.70 -8.77
C LEU A 42 1.52 -5.43 -7.81
N PHE A 43 0.67 -4.68 -7.10
CA PHE A 43 -0.19 -5.22 -6.06
C PHE A 43 -1.65 -5.09 -6.48
N ASP A 44 -2.42 -6.15 -6.26
CA ASP A 44 -3.87 -6.04 -6.34
C ASP A 44 -4.40 -5.12 -5.23
N GLU A 45 -5.61 -4.58 -5.43
CA GLU A 45 -6.29 -3.60 -4.55
C GLU A 45 -6.31 -4.00 -3.06
N HIS A 46 -6.14 -5.29 -2.76
CA HIS A 46 -6.15 -5.86 -1.40
C HIS A 46 -4.81 -6.50 -0.98
N GLU A 47 -3.77 -6.43 -1.80
CA GLU A 47 -2.50 -7.11 -1.54
C GLU A 47 -1.51 -6.21 -0.77
N ARG A 48 -1.63 -4.88 -0.90
CA ARG A 48 -0.81 -3.91 -0.16
C ARG A 48 -1.56 -2.58 0.03
N GLY A 49 -1.72 -2.16 1.28
CA GLY A 49 -2.26 -0.85 1.62
C GLY A 49 -3.30 -0.92 2.74
N PRO A 50 -3.61 0.21 3.39
CA PRO A 50 -4.79 0.30 4.24
C PRO A 50 -6.06 0.23 3.39
N ASP A 51 -7.18 -0.18 3.98
CA ASP A 51 -8.51 -0.16 3.34
C ASP A 51 -8.83 1.22 2.73
N ASP A 52 -9.62 1.24 1.66
CA ASP A 52 -10.01 2.47 0.93
C ASP A 52 -10.48 3.60 1.84
N THR A 53 -11.20 3.25 2.91
CA THR A 53 -11.69 4.21 3.90
C THR A 53 -10.56 4.94 4.61
N LEU A 54 -9.51 4.22 5.01
CA LEU A 54 -8.35 4.80 5.69
C LEU A 54 -7.48 5.60 4.73
N THR A 55 -7.39 5.18 3.46
CA THR A 55 -6.69 5.92 2.41
C THR A 55 -7.28 7.33 2.24
N LEU A 56 -8.61 7.45 2.11
CA LEU A 56 -9.29 8.75 1.99
C LEU A 56 -9.09 9.62 3.25
N GLN A 57 -9.08 9.01 4.44
CA GLN A 57 -8.82 9.75 5.68
C GLN A 57 -7.39 10.27 5.73
N PHE A 58 -6.40 9.49 5.31
CA PHE A 58 -5.00 9.95 5.25
C PHE A 58 -4.79 11.07 4.22
N GLU A 59 -5.49 11.00 3.08
CA GLU A 59 -5.48 12.09 2.10
C GLU A 59 -6.03 13.38 2.71
N ALA A 60 -7.16 13.32 3.40
CA ALA A 60 -7.71 14.49 4.08
C ALA A 60 -6.77 15.05 5.17
N VAL A 61 -6.13 14.16 5.96
CA VAL A 61 -5.15 14.56 6.98
C VAL A 61 -3.94 15.28 6.37
N SER A 62 -3.50 14.87 5.17
CA SER A 62 -2.36 15.50 4.49
C SER A 62 -2.58 16.99 4.15
N GLN A 63 -3.85 17.42 4.06
CA GLN A 63 -4.24 18.80 3.78
C GLN A 63 -4.33 19.68 5.04
N LEU A 64 -4.21 19.09 6.24
CA LEU A 64 -4.27 19.83 7.49
C LEU A 64 -2.98 20.61 7.77
N PRO A 65 -3.02 21.68 8.59
CA PRO A 65 -1.82 22.30 9.13
C PRO A 65 -0.91 21.32 9.88
N GLU A 66 0.40 21.54 9.86
CA GLU A 66 1.38 20.61 10.46
C GLU A 66 1.11 20.29 11.93
N ASN A 67 0.65 21.27 12.71
CA ASN A 67 0.31 21.08 14.12
C ASN A 67 -0.88 20.13 14.30
N GLU A 68 -1.87 20.18 13.41
CA GLU A 68 -3.02 19.28 13.44
C GLU A 68 -2.62 17.87 12.99
N GLN A 69 -1.77 17.76 11.96
CA GLN A 69 -1.20 16.48 11.55
C GLN A 69 -0.39 15.82 12.67
N ALA A 70 0.32 16.60 13.49
CA ALA A 70 1.07 16.08 14.63
C ALA A 70 0.14 15.48 15.69
N VAL A 71 -0.99 16.13 15.98
CA VAL A 71 -2.01 15.60 16.90
C VAL A 71 -2.60 14.29 16.38
N VAL A 72 -2.91 14.21 15.07
CA VAL A 72 -3.41 12.96 14.47
C VAL A 72 -2.40 11.82 14.64
N ARG A 73 -1.11 12.09 14.43
CA ARG A 73 -0.04 11.09 14.62
C ARG A 73 0.04 10.60 16.06
N GLU A 74 0.02 11.50 17.05
CA GLU A 74 0.04 11.12 18.47
C GLU A 74 -1.16 10.24 18.86
N VAL A 75 -2.35 10.57 18.36
CA VAL A 75 -3.56 9.78 18.60
C VAL A 75 -3.44 8.38 18.00
N LEU A 76 -3.00 8.28 16.74
CA LEU A 76 -2.81 6.98 16.07
C LEU A 76 -1.77 6.13 16.78
N GLU A 77 -0.63 6.70 17.16
CA GLU A 77 0.41 6.01 17.93
C GLU A 77 -0.13 5.48 19.27
N SER A 78 -0.87 6.32 20.00
CA SER A 78 -1.48 5.94 21.27
C SER A 78 -2.46 4.77 21.12
N LEU A 79 -3.28 4.77 20.06
CA LEU A 79 -4.23 3.69 19.76
C LEU A 79 -3.51 2.39 19.39
N ILE A 80 -2.45 2.47 18.56
CA ILE A 80 -1.64 1.31 18.16
C ILE A 80 -0.98 0.67 19.38
N ILE A 81 -0.34 1.47 20.24
CA ILE A 81 0.31 0.99 21.47
C ILE A 81 -0.73 0.31 22.38
N LYS A 82 -1.87 0.96 22.63
CA LYS A 82 -2.94 0.42 23.48
C LYS A 82 -3.45 -0.93 22.95
N TYR A 83 -3.59 -1.07 21.64
CA TYR A 83 -4.00 -2.33 21.02
C TYR A 83 -2.94 -3.43 21.18
N GLN A 84 -1.67 -3.12 20.91
CA GLN A 84 -0.57 -4.08 21.04
C GLN A 84 -0.40 -4.56 22.48
N SER A 85 -0.46 -3.66 23.47
CA SER A 85 -0.41 -4.04 24.89
C SER A 85 -1.53 -5.00 25.27
N ARG A 86 -2.79 -4.70 24.89
CA ARG A 86 -3.93 -5.60 25.14
C ARG A 86 -3.73 -6.97 24.50
N ARG A 87 -3.25 -7.00 23.25
CA ARG A 87 -3.00 -8.25 22.51
C ARG A 87 -1.94 -9.11 23.21
N TRP A 88 -0.86 -8.50 23.69
CA TRP A 88 0.18 -9.22 24.44
C TRP A 88 -0.32 -9.73 25.79
N ASP A 89 -1.14 -8.95 26.50
CA ASP A 89 -1.75 -9.38 27.76
C ASP A 89 -2.72 -10.56 27.56
N SER A 90 -3.51 -10.53 26.49
CA SER A 90 -4.40 -11.63 26.11
C SER A 90 -3.62 -12.90 25.71
N ALA A 91 -2.55 -12.77 24.94
CA ALA A 91 -1.70 -13.91 24.55
C ALA A 91 -1.00 -14.55 25.76
N ARG A 92 -0.56 -13.75 26.73
CA ARG A 92 0.01 -14.25 28.00
C ARG A 92 -0.99 -14.96 28.88
N LYS A 93 -2.26 -14.53 28.90
CA LYS A 93 -3.33 -15.22 29.64
C LYS A 93 -3.64 -16.59 29.05
N ALA A 94 -3.79 -16.69 27.72
CA ALA A 94 -4.06 -17.96 27.03
C ALA A 94 -2.95 -19.01 27.30
N ALA A 95 -1.68 -18.60 27.22
CA ALA A 95 -0.54 -19.50 27.50
C ALA A 95 -0.47 -20.00 28.96
N LYS A 96 -1.13 -19.31 29.91
CA LYS A 96 -1.17 -19.69 31.32
C LYS A 96 -2.37 -20.58 31.67
N GLU A 97 -3.42 -20.57 30.84
CA GLU A 97 -4.60 -21.42 30.98
C GLU A 97 -4.41 -22.80 30.33
N GLU A 98 -3.44 -22.93 29.41
CA GLU A 98 -3.08 -24.18 28.72
C GLU A 98 -1.96 -25.00 29.41
N SER A 99 -1.38 -24.51 30.51
CA SER A 99 -0.30 -25.15 31.28
C SER A 99 -0.72 -25.55 32.69
#